data_AF-A0A924V2U2-F1
#
_entry.id   AF-A0A924V2U2-F1
#
_cell.length_a   1.000
_cell.length_b   1.000
_cell.length_c   1.000
_cell.angle_alpha   90.00
_cell.angle_beta   90.00
_cell.angle_gamma   90.00
#
_symmetry.space_group_name_H-M   'P 1'
#
loop_
_entity.id
_entity.type
_entity.pdbx_description
1 polymer ?
#
loop_
_entity_poly.entity_id
_entity_poly.type
_entity_poly.pdbx_seq_one_letter_code
_entity_poly.pdbx_strand_id
1 'polypeptide(L)'
;MTHSPNDSTIENTSPQGVKFVDFFEDQAQLGHGEQYTNLDQTITNTDIQALAIDSRHIKAGILFFAIKGTAPAATQAEINAKMAGYIQSALTQGAALILSEVDAKTLGFSNEPRIVYLADLRQRIGGIARRFNQQIKPLANTTRVAAVTGTNGKTTVTRLLAEIWTHAGQLSAVMGTTGNGIVPNLTPSTHTTVDALLLQNKLHDYAAQGATLACLEASSHGLEQGRLAGTPIEVAIFTNLTRDHLDYHGTFEAYAEAKSRLFNPHYFPDLKYAIVNADDPTSSLMLEHFPQDAVVWRYSMQSVADFYILKSAFTLNGATLEVQTPFGVVTLQSPLLGRFNVANLLAAVAGALALGLSLLEVLAAVPHLIGAAGRMQVIADDSLLLIVDYAHTPDALTQVLTSLRPHVDGKLTCVFGCGGDRDRGKRPLMTRAALNDADRLIVTSDNPRSEATEAIIADMLRDLTADELQRITVVPDRRQAILHAVRDSKTGDAIVLAGKGHENYQEIEGVRHWFDDAVELAQARAALQTLPVTTDADLKR
;
A
#
# COMPACT_ATOMS: atom_id res chain seq x y z
N MET A 1 -71.94 -4.86 7.76
CA MET A 1 -71.19 -5.24 8.96
C MET A 1 -70.07 -6.17 8.54
N THR A 2 -68.83 -5.69 8.49
CA THR A 2 -67.60 -6.48 8.69
C THR A 2 -66.42 -5.52 8.75
N HIS A 3 -65.55 -5.78 9.72
CA HIS A 3 -64.52 -4.90 10.29
C HIS A 3 -63.32 -4.62 9.40
N SER A 4 -62.78 -3.40 9.50
CA SER A 4 -61.34 -3.12 9.33
C SER A 4 -60.54 -3.58 10.56
N PRO A 5 -59.36 -4.16 10.34
CA PRO A 5 -58.12 -3.74 11.00
C PRO A 5 -56.92 -3.82 10.01
N ASN A 6 -55.76 -3.16 10.13
CA ASN A 6 -55.13 -2.34 11.16
C ASN A 6 -54.13 -1.43 10.42
N ASP A 7 -54.09 -0.15 10.78
CA ASP A 7 -52.92 0.70 10.62
C ASP A 7 -51.79 0.11 11.48
N SER A 8 -50.77 -0.47 10.87
CA SER A 8 -49.47 -0.63 11.50
C SER A 8 -48.65 0.62 11.17
N THR A 9 -48.59 1.51 12.15
CA THR A 9 -47.59 2.58 12.25
C THR A 9 -46.22 2.03 11.90
N ILE A 10 -45.69 2.43 10.76
CA ILE A 10 -44.27 2.34 10.46
C ILE A 10 -43.63 3.29 11.47
N GLU A 11 -43.09 2.74 12.56
CA GLU A 11 -42.21 3.47 13.44
C GLU A 11 -41.05 3.98 12.57
N ASN A 12 -41.07 5.29 12.35
CA ASN A 12 -39.96 6.02 11.79
C ASN A 12 -38.85 6.03 12.84
N THR A 13 -38.16 4.91 13.00
CA THR A 13 -36.97 4.83 13.85
C THR A 13 -35.88 5.62 13.16
N SER A 14 -35.78 6.92 13.49
CA SER A 14 -34.54 7.66 13.30
C SER A 14 -33.39 6.77 13.78
N PRO A 15 -32.30 6.62 13.00
CA PRO A 15 -31.17 5.79 13.43
C PRO A 15 -30.73 6.26 14.82
N GLN A 16 -30.87 5.39 15.82
CA GLN A 16 -30.43 5.70 17.18
C GLN A 16 -28.92 5.92 17.13
N GLY A 17 -28.50 7.13 17.52
CA GLY A 17 -27.08 7.44 17.64
C GLY A 17 -26.45 6.61 18.75
N VAL A 18 -25.13 6.49 18.69
CA VAL A 18 -24.34 5.87 19.74
C VAL A 18 -23.95 6.93 20.75
N LYS A 19 -24.05 6.63 22.05
CA LYS A 19 -23.66 7.58 23.09
C LYS A 19 -22.15 7.76 23.07
N PHE A 20 -21.69 9.01 23.17
CA PHE A 20 -20.26 9.33 23.15
C PHE A 20 -19.46 8.58 24.23
N VAL A 21 -20.06 8.35 25.40
CA VAL A 21 -19.44 7.58 26.49
C VAL A 21 -19.10 6.13 26.11
N ASP A 22 -19.84 5.54 25.17
CA ASP A 22 -19.70 4.14 24.77
C ASP A 22 -18.52 3.92 23.79
N PHE A 23 -17.82 4.99 23.41
CA PHE A 23 -16.63 4.92 22.55
C PHE A 23 -15.35 4.52 23.30
N PHE A 24 -15.38 4.54 24.63
CA PHE A 24 -14.23 4.30 25.49
C PHE A 24 -14.39 2.99 26.25
N GLU A 25 -13.33 2.20 26.33
CA GLU A 25 -13.31 0.88 26.98
C GLU A 25 -13.49 0.95 28.49
N ASP A 26 -13.02 2.03 29.11
CA ASP A 26 -13.12 2.26 30.54
C ASP A 26 -13.84 3.59 30.80
N GLN A 27 -15.11 3.51 31.20
CA GLN A 27 -15.90 4.69 31.54
C GLN A 27 -15.38 5.41 32.79
N ALA A 28 -14.54 4.76 33.62
CA ALA A 28 -13.87 5.40 34.75
C ALA A 28 -12.73 6.35 34.32
N GLN A 29 -12.15 6.15 33.12
CA GLN A 29 -11.12 7.05 32.57
C GLN A 29 -11.68 8.40 32.09
N LEU A 30 -12.99 8.49 31.85
CA LEU A 30 -13.66 9.73 31.46
C LEU A 30 -13.84 10.71 32.65
N GLY A 31 -13.64 10.23 33.89
CA GLY A 31 -13.93 11.01 35.10
C GLY A 31 -12.75 11.75 35.74
N HIS A 32 -11.50 11.33 35.50
CA HIS A 32 -10.35 11.88 36.23
C HIS A 32 -9.03 11.81 35.44
N GLY A 33 -8.47 12.96 35.03
CA GLY A 33 -7.06 13.07 34.62
C GLY A 33 -6.74 14.13 33.56
N GLU A 34 -5.44 14.42 33.38
CA GLU A 34 -4.86 15.36 32.38
C GLU A 34 -5.14 14.97 30.91
N GLN A 35 -5.83 13.85 30.66
CA GLN A 35 -6.09 13.31 29.33
C GLN A 35 -7.31 13.91 28.63
N TYR A 36 -8.20 14.57 29.38
CA TYR A 36 -9.47 15.09 28.89
C TYR A 36 -9.79 16.47 29.48
N THR A 37 -10.35 17.38 28.67
CA THR A 37 -10.97 18.62 29.17
C THR A 37 -12.38 18.79 28.60
N ASN A 38 -13.26 19.50 29.34
CA ASN A 38 -14.68 19.75 28.99
C ASN A 38 -15.58 18.51 28.91
N LEU A 39 -15.36 17.51 29.77
CA LEU A 39 -16.21 16.33 29.87
C LEU A 39 -17.24 16.49 31.00
N ASP A 40 -18.53 16.48 30.65
CA ASP A 40 -19.66 16.48 31.60
C ASP A 40 -20.75 15.47 31.17
N GLN A 41 -21.79 15.32 31.99
CA GLN A 41 -22.89 14.38 31.72
C GLN A 41 -23.70 14.70 30.44
N THR A 42 -23.71 15.96 29.99
CA THR A 42 -24.37 16.35 28.74
C THR A 42 -23.57 15.84 27.57
N ILE A 43 -22.25 16.04 27.60
CA ILE A 43 -21.31 15.59 26.58
C ILE A 43 -21.28 14.06 26.49
N THR A 44 -21.19 13.34 27.62
CA THR A 44 -21.16 11.87 27.62
C THR A 44 -22.43 11.24 27.03
N ASN A 45 -23.58 11.89 27.21
CA ASN A 45 -24.88 11.42 26.71
C ASN A 45 -25.21 11.91 25.29
N THR A 46 -24.29 12.59 24.61
CA THR A 46 -24.50 13.09 23.24
C THR A 46 -24.65 11.92 22.27
N ASP A 47 -25.70 11.96 21.45
CA ASP A 47 -25.94 10.98 20.40
C ASP A 47 -25.09 11.28 19.16
N ILE A 48 -24.25 10.33 18.80
CA ILE A 48 -23.37 10.41 17.63
C ILE A 48 -23.86 9.44 16.56
N GLN A 49 -24.14 9.96 15.37
CA GLN A 49 -24.70 9.22 14.24
C GLN A 49 -23.65 8.86 13.19
N ALA A 50 -22.54 9.61 13.12
CA ALA A 50 -21.41 9.30 12.26
C ALA A 50 -20.13 9.93 12.78
N LEU A 51 -19.01 9.51 12.22
CA LEU A 51 -17.67 10.02 12.51
C LEU A 51 -17.08 10.68 11.26
N ALA A 52 -16.29 11.74 11.45
CA ALA A 52 -15.59 12.40 10.35
C ALA A 52 -14.24 12.97 10.79
N ILE A 53 -13.27 12.93 9.88
CA ILE A 53 -11.94 13.56 10.03
C ILE A 53 -11.73 14.73 9.06
N ASP A 54 -12.69 14.97 8.18
CA ASP A 54 -12.69 16.06 7.20
C ASP A 54 -13.85 17.01 7.48
N SER A 55 -13.55 18.27 7.78
CA SER A 55 -14.57 19.26 8.15
C SER A 55 -15.58 19.52 7.02
N ARG A 56 -15.24 19.19 5.76
CA ARG A 56 -16.15 19.34 4.61
C ARG A 56 -17.28 18.32 4.59
N HIS A 57 -17.19 17.27 5.41
CA HIS A 57 -18.19 16.20 5.50
C HIS A 57 -19.05 16.30 6.76
N ILE A 58 -18.99 17.42 7.49
CA ILE A 58 -19.71 17.61 8.76
C ILE A 58 -21.17 18.00 8.54
N LYS A 59 -22.04 17.44 9.37
CA LYS A 59 -23.47 17.74 9.51
C LYS A 59 -23.89 17.54 10.97
N ALA A 60 -25.15 17.89 11.28
CA ALA A 60 -25.78 17.53 12.55
C ALA A 60 -25.65 16.03 12.85
N GLY A 61 -25.32 15.70 14.11
CA GLY A 61 -25.15 14.32 14.56
C GLY A 61 -23.74 13.74 14.36
N ILE A 62 -22.82 14.45 13.73
CA ILE A 62 -21.46 13.92 13.43
C ILE A 62 -20.44 14.32 14.50
N LEU A 63 -19.63 13.37 14.95
CA LEU A 63 -18.40 13.61 15.72
C LEU A 63 -17.26 13.98 14.78
N PHE A 64 -16.66 15.15 14.98
CA PHE A 64 -15.49 15.59 14.22
C PHE A 64 -14.18 15.32 14.97
N PHE A 65 -13.21 14.70 14.31
CA PHE A 65 -11.84 14.58 14.81
C PHE A 65 -10.97 15.72 14.27
N ALA A 66 -10.64 16.67 15.13
CA ALA A 66 -9.71 17.75 14.85
C ALA A 66 -8.28 17.33 15.25
N ILE A 67 -7.47 17.01 14.26
CA ILE A 67 -6.07 16.59 14.43
C ILE A 67 -5.10 17.61 13.84
N LYS A 68 -3.89 17.68 14.41
CA LYS A 68 -2.79 18.53 13.93
C LYS A 68 -2.37 18.13 12.51
N GLY A 69 -2.04 19.10 11.67
CA GLY A 69 -1.41 18.81 10.37
C GLY A 69 0.04 18.35 10.55
N THR A 70 0.55 17.52 9.64
CA THR A 70 1.93 17.00 9.66
C THR A 70 2.81 17.66 8.58
N ALA A 71 2.57 18.94 8.27
CA ALA A 71 3.33 19.64 7.24
C ALA A 71 4.77 19.92 7.74
N PRO A 72 5.83 19.43 7.05
CA PRO A 72 7.22 19.44 7.56
C PRO A 72 7.85 20.81 7.87
N ALA A 73 7.17 21.92 7.54
CA ALA A 73 7.67 23.28 7.73
C ALA A 73 6.66 24.24 8.41
N ALA A 74 5.50 23.73 8.85
CA ALA A 74 4.51 24.58 9.50
C ALA A 74 4.90 24.85 10.96
N THR A 75 4.86 26.12 11.35
CA THR A 75 5.01 26.53 12.75
C THR A 75 3.82 26.05 13.59
N GLN A 76 4.01 25.90 14.90
CA GLN A 76 2.91 25.52 15.81
C GLN A 76 1.72 26.50 15.72
N ALA A 77 1.99 27.79 15.51
CA ALA A 77 0.96 28.81 15.33
C ALA A 77 0.14 28.57 14.05
N GLU A 78 0.77 28.24 12.93
CA GLU A 78 0.08 27.93 11.67
C GLU A 78 -0.75 26.64 11.77
N ILE A 79 -0.21 25.62 12.44
CA ILE A 79 -0.94 24.37 12.71
C ILE A 79 -2.20 24.67 13.54
N ASN A 80 -2.05 25.44 14.63
CA ASN A 80 -3.16 25.82 15.51
C ASN A 80 -4.19 26.67 14.77
N ALA A 81 -3.76 27.66 13.99
CA ALA A 81 -4.66 28.53 13.24
C ALA A 81 -5.48 27.73 12.20
N LYS A 82 -4.83 26.83 11.47
CA LYS A 82 -5.50 25.96 10.49
C LYS A 82 -6.50 25.01 11.16
N MET A 83 -6.10 24.41 12.28
CA MET A 83 -6.96 23.54 13.08
C MET A 83 -8.17 24.29 13.64
N ALA A 84 -7.96 25.50 14.18
CA ALA A 84 -9.04 26.38 14.63
C ALA A 84 -10.03 26.72 13.50
N GLY A 85 -9.52 26.96 12.28
CA GLY A 85 -10.37 27.15 11.09
C GLY A 85 -11.26 25.94 10.77
N TYR A 86 -10.72 24.73 10.86
CA TYR A 86 -11.51 23.50 10.67
C TYR A 86 -12.53 23.25 11.77
N ILE A 87 -12.17 23.52 13.03
CA ILE A 87 -13.10 23.45 14.16
C ILE A 87 -14.23 24.45 13.98
N GLN A 88 -13.93 25.71 13.66
CA GLN A 88 -14.95 26.73 13.39
C GLN A 88 -15.89 26.29 12.26
N SER A 89 -15.34 25.75 11.17
CA SER A 89 -16.11 25.22 10.05
C SER A 89 -17.04 24.07 10.48
N ALA A 90 -16.56 23.14 11.31
CA ALA A 90 -17.34 22.02 11.83
C ALA A 90 -18.46 22.48 12.78
N LEU A 91 -18.19 23.45 13.67
CA LEU A 91 -19.20 24.05 14.55
C LEU A 91 -20.30 24.75 13.74
N THR A 92 -19.94 25.49 12.70
CA THR A 92 -20.88 26.18 11.80
C THR A 92 -21.75 25.19 11.02
N GLN A 93 -21.18 24.05 10.62
CA GLN A 93 -21.92 22.96 9.94
C GLN A 93 -22.75 22.09 10.91
N GLY A 94 -22.68 22.37 12.21
CA GLY A 94 -23.49 21.71 13.23
C GLY A 94 -22.95 20.39 13.74
N ALA A 95 -21.62 20.19 13.79
CA ALA A 95 -21.03 19.04 14.46
C ALA A 95 -21.69 18.80 15.84
N ALA A 96 -22.03 17.55 16.12
CA ALA A 96 -22.61 17.17 17.42
C ALA A 96 -21.58 17.34 18.54
N LEU A 97 -20.35 16.92 18.26
CA LEU A 97 -19.21 17.03 19.16
C LEU A 97 -17.91 17.11 18.34
N ILE A 98 -16.85 17.64 18.95
CA ILE A 98 -15.51 17.73 18.37
C ILE A 98 -14.51 17.14 19.36
N LEU A 99 -13.72 16.15 18.93
CA LEU A 99 -12.52 15.73 19.64
C LEU A 99 -11.31 16.45 19.07
N SER A 100 -10.47 17.02 19.94
CA SER A 100 -9.36 17.86 19.55
C SER A 100 -8.03 17.38 20.14
N GLU A 101 -6.97 17.33 19.32
CA GLU A 101 -5.57 17.12 19.76
C GLU A 101 -4.95 18.32 20.49
N VAL A 102 -5.62 19.47 20.50
CA VAL A 102 -5.16 20.71 21.15
C VAL A 102 -6.27 21.23 22.03
N ASP A 103 -5.92 21.70 23.22
CA ASP A 103 -6.90 22.25 24.15
C ASP A 103 -7.68 23.42 23.54
N ALA A 104 -9.00 23.44 23.77
CA ALA A 104 -9.90 24.43 23.20
C ALA A 104 -9.49 25.87 23.54
N LYS A 105 -8.92 26.11 24.73
CA LYS A 105 -8.45 27.44 25.16
C LYS A 105 -7.29 27.92 24.30
N THR A 106 -6.34 27.03 23.97
CA THR A 106 -5.21 27.35 23.09
C THR A 106 -5.66 27.72 21.68
N LEU A 107 -6.79 27.18 21.22
CA LEU A 107 -7.36 27.45 19.91
C LEU A 107 -8.36 28.63 19.90
N GLY A 108 -8.61 29.28 21.03
CA GLY A 108 -9.52 30.42 21.14
C GLY A 108 -11.00 30.08 21.34
N PHE A 109 -11.32 28.84 21.76
CA PHE A 109 -12.68 28.34 21.95
C PHE A 109 -13.04 28.06 23.43
N SER A 110 -12.54 28.87 24.37
CA SER A 110 -12.64 28.61 25.82
C SER A 110 -14.05 28.38 26.38
N ASN A 111 -15.10 28.84 25.68
CA ASN A 111 -16.50 28.75 26.12
C ASN A 111 -17.35 27.82 25.22
N GLU A 112 -16.74 27.03 24.34
CA GLU A 112 -17.46 26.12 23.46
C GLU A 112 -17.52 24.71 24.09
N PRO A 113 -18.67 24.31 24.67
CA PRO A 113 -18.77 23.02 25.37
C PRO A 113 -18.67 21.82 24.43
N ARG A 114 -18.92 21.98 23.13
CA ARG A 114 -18.85 20.87 22.15
C ARG A 114 -17.43 20.41 21.82
N ILE A 115 -16.39 21.10 22.29
CA ILE A 115 -15.00 20.73 22.02
C ILE A 115 -14.42 20.04 23.25
N VAL A 116 -14.07 18.77 23.07
CA VAL A 116 -13.40 17.94 24.06
C VAL A 116 -11.95 17.74 23.62
N TYR A 117 -11.01 18.13 24.48
CA TYR A 117 -9.61 17.77 24.29
C TYR A 117 -9.41 16.28 24.61
N LEU A 118 -8.64 15.59 23.77
CA LEU A 118 -8.20 14.23 24.05
C LEU A 118 -6.71 14.09 23.71
N ALA A 119 -5.91 13.76 24.74
CA ALA A 119 -4.51 13.42 24.56
C ALA A 119 -4.34 12.22 23.61
N ASP A 120 -3.33 12.31 22.74
CA ASP A 120 -2.99 11.28 21.74
C ASP A 120 -4.16 10.88 20.83
N LEU A 121 -5.09 11.82 20.56
CA LEU A 121 -6.32 11.55 19.79
C LEU A 121 -6.05 10.76 18.50
N ARG A 122 -5.02 11.11 17.72
CA ARG A 122 -4.65 10.37 16.50
C ARG A 122 -4.42 8.87 16.71
N GLN A 123 -3.82 8.48 17.83
CA GLN A 123 -3.61 7.06 18.17
C GLN A 123 -4.89 6.38 18.67
N ARG A 124 -5.92 7.16 19.03
CA ARG A 124 -7.19 6.66 19.55
C ARG A 124 -8.31 6.61 18.50
N ILE A 125 -8.18 7.35 17.39
CA ILE A 125 -9.22 7.44 16.33
C ILE A 125 -9.65 6.05 15.84
N GLY A 126 -8.72 5.16 15.50
CA GLY A 126 -9.11 3.86 14.97
C GLY A 126 -9.79 2.96 16.01
N GLY A 127 -9.37 3.02 17.28
CA GLY A 127 -10.08 2.32 18.37
C GLY A 127 -11.51 2.83 18.54
N ILE A 128 -11.70 4.16 18.52
CA ILE A 128 -13.02 4.80 18.56
C ILE A 128 -13.88 4.37 17.37
N ALA A 129 -13.33 4.45 16.15
CA ALA A 129 -14.04 4.08 14.92
C ALA A 129 -14.45 2.60 14.91
N ARG A 130 -13.57 1.71 15.36
CA ARG A 130 -13.85 0.27 15.47
C ARG A 130 -15.04 0.00 16.41
N ARG A 131 -15.06 0.62 17.59
CA ARG A 131 -16.15 0.46 18.58
C ARG A 131 -17.46 1.06 18.08
N PHE A 132 -17.41 2.27 17.53
CA PHE A 132 -18.55 2.93 16.91
C PHE A 132 -19.19 2.04 15.85
N ASN A 133 -18.39 1.51 14.92
CA ASN A 133 -18.87 0.64 13.84
C ASN A 133 -19.55 -0.63 14.38
N GLN A 134 -18.98 -1.27 15.42
CA GLN A 134 -19.60 -2.44 16.05
C GLN A 134 -20.91 -2.12 16.80
N GLN A 135 -21.07 -0.90 17.30
CA GLN A 135 -22.31 -0.49 17.97
C GLN A 135 -23.42 -0.15 16.99
N ILE A 136 -23.13 0.55 15.90
CA ILE A 136 -24.14 0.87 14.87
C ILE A 136 -24.57 -0.34 14.05
N LYS A 137 -23.65 -1.30 13.84
CA LYS A 137 -23.91 -2.49 13.02
C LYS A 137 -23.15 -3.68 13.59
N PRO A 138 -23.70 -4.34 14.63
CA PRO A 138 -23.05 -5.47 15.26
C PRO A 138 -22.74 -6.61 14.27
N LEU A 139 -21.49 -7.05 14.25
CA LEU A 139 -21.02 -8.21 13.50
C LEU A 139 -20.57 -9.30 14.46
N ALA A 140 -21.09 -10.52 14.26
CA ALA A 140 -20.71 -11.68 15.06
C ALA A 140 -19.24 -12.10 14.85
N ASN A 141 -18.72 -11.86 13.64
CA ASN A 141 -17.34 -12.16 13.27
C ASN A 141 -16.67 -10.90 12.71
N THR A 142 -15.41 -10.70 13.07
CA THR A 142 -14.57 -9.63 12.54
C THR A 142 -13.49 -10.19 11.63
N THR A 143 -13.05 -9.37 10.67
CA THR A 143 -11.93 -9.70 9.78
C THR A 143 -10.63 -9.78 10.57
N ARG A 144 -9.88 -10.87 10.40
CA ARG A 144 -8.51 -11.00 10.89
C ARG A 144 -7.58 -10.13 10.07
N VAL A 145 -6.49 -9.61 10.65
CA VAL A 145 -5.64 -8.64 9.95
C VAL A 145 -4.19 -9.10 9.91
N ALA A 146 -3.63 -9.14 8.71
CA ALA A 146 -2.20 -9.23 8.46
C ALA A 146 -1.72 -7.94 7.78
N ALA A 147 -0.59 -7.40 8.22
CA ALA A 147 -0.05 -6.16 7.69
C ALA A 147 1.40 -6.33 7.24
N VAL A 148 1.73 -5.72 6.09
CA VAL A 148 3.03 -5.86 5.45
C VAL A 148 3.71 -4.49 5.32
N THR A 149 4.94 -4.39 5.82
CA THR A 149 5.80 -3.22 5.65
C THR A 149 7.12 -3.57 4.95
N GLY A 150 7.83 -2.52 4.55
CA GLY A 150 9.11 -2.54 3.84
C GLY A 150 9.17 -1.53 2.70
N THR A 151 10.32 -1.39 2.03
CA THR A 151 10.47 -0.50 0.88
C THR A 151 9.76 -1.11 -0.33
N ASN A 152 10.14 -2.31 -0.73
CA ASN A 152 9.59 -3.02 -1.90
C ASN A 152 8.82 -4.28 -1.48
N GLY A 153 7.87 -4.75 -2.30
CA GLY A 153 7.22 -6.05 -2.10
C GLY A 153 5.90 -6.05 -1.31
N LYS A 154 5.55 -4.96 -0.59
CA LYS A 154 4.29 -4.86 0.19
C LYS A 154 3.05 -5.29 -0.59
N THR A 155 2.79 -4.65 -1.73
CA THR A 155 1.66 -4.95 -2.62
C THR A 155 1.65 -6.40 -3.10
N THR A 156 2.82 -6.95 -3.43
CA THR A 156 2.92 -8.34 -3.88
C THR A 156 2.57 -9.29 -2.74
N VAL A 157 3.18 -9.13 -1.56
CA VAL A 157 2.92 -10.01 -0.41
C VAL A 157 1.48 -9.95 0.06
N THR A 158 0.88 -8.76 0.19
CA THR A 158 -0.54 -8.63 0.57
C THR A 158 -1.46 -9.30 -0.43
N ARG A 159 -1.17 -9.15 -1.72
CA ARG A 159 -1.93 -9.76 -2.80
C ARG A 159 -1.81 -11.29 -2.78
N LEU A 160 -0.60 -11.83 -2.70
CA LEU A 160 -0.36 -13.28 -2.67
C LEU A 160 -0.99 -13.91 -1.44
N LEU A 161 -0.88 -13.27 -0.27
CA LEU A 161 -1.51 -13.77 0.95
C LEU A 161 -3.04 -13.84 0.82
N ALA A 162 -3.66 -12.80 0.26
CA ALA A 162 -5.09 -12.79 -0.01
C ALA A 162 -5.49 -13.84 -1.07
N GLU A 163 -4.70 -14.04 -2.11
CA GLU A 163 -4.93 -15.10 -3.11
C GLU A 163 -4.85 -16.50 -2.50
N ILE A 164 -3.82 -16.78 -1.68
CA ILE A 164 -3.70 -18.05 -0.95
C ILE A 164 -4.95 -18.29 -0.09
N TRP A 165 -5.39 -17.27 0.63
CA TRP A 165 -6.60 -17.34 1.46
C TRP A 165 -7.88 -17.59 0.64
N THR A 166 -7.97 -16.95 -0.54
CA THR A 166 -9.10 -17.10 -1.47
C THR A 166 -9.14 -18.49 -2.09
N HIS A 167 -7.99 -19.03 -2.46
CA HIS A 167 -7.87 -20.41 -2.97
C HIS A 167 -8.19 -21.46 -1.91
N ALA A 168 -8.00 -21.14 -0.62
CA ALA A 168 -8.49 -21.95 0.49
C ALA A 168 -10.02 -21.83 0.74
N GLY A 169 -10.76 -21.19 -0.18
CA GLY A 169 -12.22 -21.09 -0.14
C GLY A 169 -12.76 -20.00 0.79
N GLN A 170 -11.91 -19.05 1.23
CA GLN A 170 -12.31 -17.98 2.15
C GLN A 170 -12.22 -16.60 1.51
N LEU A 171 -13.16 -15.71 1.83
CA LEU A 171 -13.11 -14.34 1.32
C LEU A 171 -12.00 -13.54 2.03
N SER A 172 -11.19 -12.84 1.24
CA SER A 172 -10.14 -11.95 1.74
C SER A 172 -10.21 -10.58 1.08
N ALA A 173 -9.88 -9.56 1.86
CA ALA A 173 -9.72 -8.19 1.42
C ALA A 173 -8.24 -7.81 1.33
N VAL A 174 -7.92 -6.90 0.42
CA VAL A 174 -6.64 -6.19 0.38
C VAL A 174 -6.89 -4.70 0.52
N MET A 175 -5.95 -4.00 1.16
CA MET A 175 -5.95 -2.54 1.24
C MET A 175 -4.54 -2.02 1.01
N GLY A 176 -4.34 -1.30 -0.07
CA GLY A 176 -2.99 -0.95 -0.51
C GLY A 176 -2.92 -0.06 -1.74
N THR A 177 -1.75 -0.08 -2.37
CA THR A 177 -1.41 0.79 -3.50
C THR A 177 -2.25 0.50 -4.75
N THR A 178 -2.65 -0.76 -4.96
CA THR A 178 -3.49 -1.17 -6.11
C THR A 178 -4.99 -1.02 -5.86
N GLY A 179 -5.39 -0.61 -4.64
CA GLY A 179 -6.78 -0.39 -4.28
C GLY A 179 -7.17 -1.07 -2.97
N ASN A 180 -8.45 -0.92 -2.63
CA ASN A 180 -9.07 -1.48 -1.44
C ASN A 180 -10.32 -2.28 -1.83
N GLY A 181 -10.43 -3.54 -1.41
CA GLY A 181 -11.60 -4.36 -1.71
C GLY A 181 -11.42 -5.83 -1.38
N ILE A 182 -12.53 -6.57 -1.47
CA ILE A 182 -12.52 -8.05 -1.46
C ILE A 182 -12.03 -8.51 -2.82
N VAL A 183 -11.01 -9.34 -2.84
CA VAL A 183 -10.41 -9.88 -4.06
C VAL A 183 -11.47 -10.60 -4.91
N PRO A 184 -11.51 -10.41 -6.25
CA PRO A 184 -10.63 -9.57 -7.07
C PRO A 184 -11.11 -8.13 -7.28
N ASN A 185 -12.21 -7.72 -6.63
CA ASN A 185 -12.91 -6.47 -6.90
C ASN A 185 -12.35 -5.32 -6.03
N LEU A 186 -11.40 -4.57 -6.58
CA LEU A 186 -10.74 -3.47 -5.87
C LEU A 186 -11.27 -2.11 -6.30
N THR A 187 -11.40 -1.20 -5.33
CA THR A 187 -11.67 0.22 -5.58
C THR A 187 -10.36 1.01 -5.53
N PRO A 188 -10.12 1.96 -6.44
CA PRO A 188 -8.90 2.77 -6.43
C PRO A 188 -8.66 3.43 -5.07
N SER A 189 -7.41 3.41 -4.60
CA SER A 189 -7.00 4.05 -3.35
C SER A 189 -6.27 5.35 -3.63
N THR A 190 -6.45 6.35 -2.76
CA THR A 190 -5.70 7.61 -2.83
C THR A 190 -4.32 7.50 -2.17
N HIS A 191 -4.14 6.53 -1.27
CA HIS A 191 -2.92 6.31 -0.49
C HIS A 191 -2.67 4.81 -0.31
N THR A 192 -1.41 4.40 -0.17
CA THR A 192 -1.05 3.03 0.21
C THR A 192 -1.67 2.63 1.54
N THR A 193 -1.67 3.54 2.51
CA THR A 193 -2.35 3.36 3.80
C THR A 193 -3.32 4.52 3.99
N VAL A 194 -4.62 4.26 3.91
CA VAL A 194 -5.68 5.26 4.16
C VAL A 194 -5.70 5.70 5.63
N ASP A 195 -6.40 6.79 5.96
CA ASP A 195 -6.50 7.25 7.35
C ASP A 195 -7.21 6.24 8.26
N ALA A 196 -7.00 6.36 9.58
CA ALA A 196 -7.48 5.38 10.56
C ALA A 196 -9.01 5.24 10.56
N LEU A 197 -9.77 6.31 10.32
CA LEU A 197 -11.22 6.24 10.28
C LEU A 197 -11.69 5.47 9.04
N LEU A 198 -11.21 5.85 7.85
CA LEU A 198 -11.55 5.16 6.62
C LEU A 198 -11.10 3.68 6.64
N LEU A 199 -9.94 3.40 7.24
CA LEU A 199 -9.42 2.05 7.41
C LEU A 199 -10.39 1.18 8.21
N GLN A 200 -10.83 1.65 9.38
CA GLN A 200 -11.74 0.88 10.25
C GLN A 200 -13.13 0.72 9.64
N ASN A 201 -13.63 1.74 8.92
CA ASN A 201 -14.90 1.64 8.19
C ASN A 201 -14.82 0.55 7.11
N LYS A 202 -13.75 0.55 6.31
CA LYS A 202 -13.54 -0.47 5.27
C LYS A 202 -13.40 -1.88 5.85
N LEU A 203 -12.61 -2.05 6.92
CA LEU A 203 -12.48 -3.36 7.59
C LEU A 203 -13.81 -3.89 8.08
N HIS A 204 -14.63 -3.02 8.68
CA HIS A 204 -15.98 -3.38 9.11
C HIS A 204 -16.89 -3.74 7.93
N ASP A 205 -16.86 -2.96 6.85
CA ASP A 205 -17.64 -3.23 5.64
C ASP A 205 -17.24 -4.57 4.98
N TYR A 206 -15.95 -4.90 4.96
CA TYR A 206 -15.47 -6.17 4.43
C TYR A 206 -15.87 -7.34 5.32
N ALA A 207 -15.81 -7.18 6.65
CA ALA A 207 -16.33 -8.18 7.58
C ALA A 207 -17.83 -8.43 7.36
N ALA A 208 -18.62 -7.37 7.17
CA ALA A 208 -20.05 -7.47 6.90
C ALA A 208 -20.37 -8.18 5.56
N GLN A 209 -19.44 -8.14 4.61
CA GLN A 209 -19.50 -8.85 3.33
C GLN A 209 -18.94 -10.29 3.42
N GLY A 210 -18.52 -10.73 4.60
CA GLY A 210 -18.04 -12.10 4.85
C GLY A 210 -16.54 -12.32 4.67
N ALA A 211 -15.74 -11.26 4.47
CA ALA A 211 -14.28 -11.40 4.45
C ALA A 211 -13.77 -11.84 5.83
N THR A 212 -12.96 -12.90 5.87
CA THR A 212 -12.38 -13.43 7.12
C THR A 212 -10.94 -12.97 7.34
N LEU A 213 -10.28 -12.46 6.29
CA LEU A 213 -8.93 -11.87 6.33
C LEU A 213 -8.87 -10.53 5.59
N ALA A 214 -8.11 -9.59 6.12
CA ALA A 214 -7.67 -8.38 5.44
C ALA A 214 -6.14 -8.30 5.45
N CYS A 215 -5.56 -8.12 4.27
CA CYS A 215 -4.13 -7.92 4.07
C CYS A 215 -3.85 -6.43 3.80
N LEU A 216 -3.14 -5.78 4.71
CA LEU A 216 -2.92 -4.33 4.68
C LEU A 216 -1.49 -3.99 4.28
N GLU A 217 -1.32 -3.03 3.37
CA GLU A 217 -0.02 -2.39 3.16
C GLU A 217 0.22 -1.31 4.23
N ALA A 218 1.20 -1.54 5.09
CA ALA A 218 1.62 -0.60 6.13
C ALA A 218 2.80 0.24 5.61
N SER A 219 2.50 1.41 5.04
CA SER A 219 3.53 2.38 4.65
C SER A 219 4.19 3.01 5.88
N SER A 220 5.46 3.43 5.77
CA SER A 220 6.15 4.13 6.87
C SER A 220 5.44 5.41 7.28
N HIS A 221 4.89 6.15 6.30
CA HIS A 221 4.03 7.31 6.54
C HIS A 221 2.78 6.92 7.34
N GLY A 222 2.12 5.81 6.97
CA GLY A 222 0.93 5.33 7.67
C GLY A 222 1.21 4.94 9.11
N LEU A 223 2.33 4.24 9.36
CA LEU A 223 2.77 3.86 10.70
C LEU A 223 3.14 5.09 11.55
N GLU A 224 3.90 6.03 10.98
CA GLU A 224 4.30 7.23 11.72
C GLU A 224 3.11 8.12 12.09
N GLN A 225 2.17 8.28 11.14
CA GLN A 225 0.99 9.13 11.31
C GLN A 225 -0.17 8.43 12.04
N GLY A 226 0.04 7.23 12.61
CA GLY A 226 -0.98 6.51 13.37
C GLY A 226 -2.19 6.05 12.53
N ARG A 227 -2.04 5.89 11.21
CA ARG A 227 -3.15 5.52 10.31
C ARG A 227 -3.64 4.09 10.53
N LEU A 228 -2.82 3.22 11.11
CA LEU A 228 -3.22 1.86 11.50
C LEU A 228 -3.63 1.75 12.98
N ALA A 229 -3.59 2.83 13.76
CA ALA A 229 -3.83 2.76 15.19
C ALA A 229 -5.21 2.15 15.51
N GLY A 230 -5.29 1.27 16.51
CA GLY A 230 -6.52 0.56 16.89
C GLY A 230 -6.91 -0.61 15.97
N THR A 231 -6.11 -0.92 14.95
CA THR A 231 -6.31 -2.10 14.09
C THR A 231 -5.84 -3.37 14.81
N PRO A 232 -6.66 -4.44 14.87
CA PRO A 232 -6.28 -5.70 15.52
C PRO A 232 -5.36 -6.54 14.61
N ILE A 233 -4.11 -6.08 14.44
CA ILE A 233 -3.11 -6.75 13.59
C ILE A 233 -2.60 -8.00 14.31
N GLU A 234 -2.82 -9.18 13.74
CA GLU A 234 -2.35 -10.47 14.28
C GLU A 234 -0.96 -10.86 13.74
N VAL A 235 -0.69 -10.53 12.47
CA VAL A 235 0.53 -10.90 11.77
C VAL A 235 1.18 -9.67 11.16
N ALA A 236 2.42 -9.38 11.58
CA ALA A 236 3.27 -8.36 10.99
C ALA A 236 4.30 -9.00 10.07
N ILE A 237 4.44 -8.47 8.85
CA ILE A 237 5.36 -9.00 7.83
C ILE A 237 6.32 -7.91 7.35
N PHE A 238 7.62 -8.19 7.38
CA PHE A 238 8.67 -7.31 6.89
C PHE A 238 9.31 -7.89 5.64
N THR A 239 9.46 -7.03 4.62
CA THR A 239 10.01 -7.41 3.30
C THR A 239 11.47 -7.03 3.15
N ASN A 240 11.79 -5.74 3.14
CA ASN A 240 13.15 -5.21 3.02
C ASN A 240 13.16 -3.71 3.37
N LEU A 241 14.35 -3.14 3.53
CA LEU A 241 14.57 -1.72 3.69
C LEU A 241 15.74 -1.23 2.83
N THR A 242 15.42 -0.49 1.78
CA THR A 242 16.38 0.25 0.95
C THR A 242 16.01 1.72 0.88
N ARG A 243 16.94 2.58 0.41
CA ARG A 243 16.78 4.05 0.37
C ARG A 243 15.52 4.44 -0.40
N ASP A 244 14.57 5.05 0.30
CA ASP A 244 13.39 5.71 -0.24
C ASP A 244 12.84 6.69 0.80
N HIS A 245 11.93 7.59 0.39
CA HIS A 245 11.19 8.49 1.28
C HIS A 245 12.04 9.37 2.23
N LEU A 246 13.31 9.63 1.89
CA LEU A 246 14.18 10.50 2.71
C LEU A 246 13.77 11.97 2.65
N ASP A 247 13.00 12.36 1.62
CA ASP A 247 12.33 13.65 1.53
C ASP A 247 11.32 13.88 2.68
N TYR A 248 10.80 12.80 3.26
CA TYR A 248 9.87 12.85 4.39
C TYR A 248 10.55 12.50 5.73
N HIS A 249 11.27 11.38 5.79
CA HIS A 249 11.87 10.87 7.04
C HIS A 249 13.18 11.58 7.43
N GLY A 250 13.83 12.27 6.49
CA GLY A 250 15.12 12.93 6.68
C GLY A 250 16.31 11.98 6.69
N THR A 251 16.27 10.93 7.53
CA THR A 251 17.34 9.93 7.65
C THR A 251 16.85 8.50 7.41
N PHE A 252 17.79 7.60 7.09
CA PHE A 252 17.48 6.19 6.88
C PHE A 252 17.06 5.51 8.19
N GLU A 253 17.65 5.93 9.32
CA GLU A 253 17.35 5.43 10.66
C GLU A 253 15.92 5.79 11.08
N ALA A 254 15.49 7.04 10.84
CA ALA A 254 14.11 7.47 11.10
C ALA A 254 13.11 6.68 10.23
N TYR A 255 13.46 6.43 8.97
CA TYR A 255 12.64 5.61 8.08
C TYR A 255 12.53 4.14 8.54
N ALA A 256 13.63 3.57 9.04
CA ALA A 256 13.67 2.23 9.59
C ALA A 256 12.81 2.13 10.88
N GLU A 257 12.96 3.09 11.77
CA GLU A 257 12.20 3.18 13.03
C GLU A 257 10.70 3.38 12.79
N ALA A 258 10.33 4.16 11.77
CA ALA A 258 8.92 4.28 11.40
C ALA A 258 8.29 2.93 11.01
N LYS A 259 9.07 2.00 10.43
CA LYS A 259 8.58 0.66 10.08
C LYS A 259 8.59 -0.32 11.25
N SER A 260 9.57 -0.22 12.16
CA SER A 260 9.67 -1.08 13.34
C SER A 260 8.42 -1.01 14.21
N ARG A 261 7.71 0.14 14.19
CA ARG A 261 6.41 0.33 14.87
C ARG A 261 5.37 -0.73 14.54
N LEU A 262 5.37 -1.32 13.33
CA LEU A 262 4.44 -2.40 12.96
C LEU A 262 4.60 -3.64 13.86
N PHE A 263 5.79 -3.85 14.40
CA PHE A 263 6.16 -5.00 15.21
C PHE A 263 6.18 -4.67 16.70
N ASN A 264 5.78 -3.47 17.11
CA ASN A 264 5.82 -3.09 18.51
C ASN A 264 4.42 -3.25 19.15
N PRO A 265 4.26 -4.13 20.16
CA PRO A 265 2.99 -4.37 20.86
C PRO A 265 2.40 -3.13 21.52
N HIS A 266 3.21 -2.12 21.79
CA HIS A 266 2.73 -0.82 22.26
C HIS A 266 1.72 -0.20 21.28
N TYR A 267 1.95 -0.34 19.98
CA TYR A 267 1.03 0.13 18.94
C TYR A 267 -0.01 -0.93 18.56
N PHE A 268 0.36 -2.20 18.60
CA PHE A 268 -0.46 -3.32 18.12
C PHE A 268 -0.48 -4.48 19.14
N PRO A 269 -1.31 -4.41 20.19
CA PRO A 269 -1.32 -5.41 21.26
C PRO A 269 -1.84 -6.79 20.84
N ASP A 270 -2.55 -6.88 19.72
CA ASP A 270 -3.09 -8.14 19.17
C ASP A 270 -2.05 -8.95 18.36
N LEU A 271 -0.80 -8.48 18.23
CA LEU A 271 0.26 -9.14 17.47
C LEU A 271 0.61 -10.50 18.08
N LYS A 272 0.64 -11.53 17.23
CA LYS A 272 1.00 -12.91 17.60
C LYS A 272 2.19 -13.43 16.83
N TYR A 273 2.36 -12.96 15.60
CA TYR A 273 3.40 -13.43 14.69
C TYR A 273 4.17 -12.27 14.06
N ALA A 274 5.49 -12.40 14.03
CA ALA A 274 6.37 -11.59 13.21
C ALA A 274 7.01 -12.45 12.13
N ILE A 275 6.90 -12.01 10.88
CA ILE A 275 7.51 -12.67 9.72
C ILE A 275 8.51 -11.70 9.11
N VAL A 276 9.80 -12.03 9.17
CA VAL A 276 10.86 -11.10 8.76
C VAL A 276 11.81 -11.72 7.74
N ASN A 277 12.24 -10.91 6.79
CA ASN A 277 13.28 -11.28 5.83
C ASN A 277 14.65 -11.29 6.52
N ALA A 278 15.24 -12.47 6.73
CA ALA A 278 16.57 -12.56 7.32
C ALA A 278 17.70 -12.15 6.36
N ASP A 279 17.42 -12.01 5.06
CA ASP A 279 18.39 -11.49 4.09
C ASP A 279 18.57 -9.96 4.20
N ASP A 280 17.68 -9.27 4.92
CA ASP A 280 17.78 -7.84 5.13
C ASP A 280 18.43 -7.53 6.49
N PRO A 281 19.51 -6.72 6.52
CA PRO A 281 20.25 -6.43 7.75
C PRO A 281 19.44 -5.64 8.78
N THR A 282 18.35 -4.99 8.37
CA THR A 282 17.47 -4.21 9.27
C THR A 282 16.36 -5.05 9.91
N SER A 283 16.30 -6.35 9.59
CA SER A 283 15.31 -7.26 10.16
C SER A 283 15.39 -7.39 11.69
N SER A 284 16.59 -7.23 12.27
CA SER A 284 16.79 -7.23 13.71
C SER A 284 16.11 -6.06 14.41
N LEU A 285 16.10 -4.87 13.79
CA LEU A 285 15.42 -3.68 14.30
C LEU A 285 13.90 -3.90 14.41
N MET A 286 13.31 -4.64 13.45
CA MET A 286 11.88 -4.96 13.50
C MET A 286 11.52 -5.80 14.73
N LEU A 287 12.47 -6.54 15.27
CA LEU A 287 12.23 -7.46 16.39
C LEU A 287 12.64 -6.91 17.75
N GLU A 288 13.22 -5.71 17.82
CA GLU A 288 13.80 -5.15 19.06
C GLU A 288 12.79 -5.08 20.21
N HIS A 289 11.54 -4.72 19.89
CA HIS A 289 10.44 -4.58 20.85
C HIS A 289 9.39 -5.70 20.73
N PHE A 290 9.64 -6.72 19.91
CA PHE A 290 8.69 -7.81 19.71
C PHE A 290 8.66 -8.72 20.96
N PRO A 291 7.49 -9.23 21.41
CA PRO A 291 7.40 -10.04 22.61
C PRO A 291 8.25 -11.32 22.48
N GLN A 292 8.95 -11.69 23.55
CA GLN A 292 9.79 -12.90 23.56
C GLN A 292 8.97 -14.19 23.50
N ASP A 293 7.71 -14.15 23.93
CA ASP A 293 6.75 -15.25 23.92
C ASP A 293 5.92 -15.32 22.63
N ALA A 294 6.01 -14.31 21.75
CA ALA A 294 5.37 -14.31 20.45
C ALA A 294 6.20 -15.07 19.40
N VAL A 295 5.55 -15.59 18.36
CA VAL A 295 6.21 -16.44 17.36
C VAL A 295 6.90 -15.58 16.30
N VAL A 296 8.20 -15.80 16.11
CA VAL A 296 8.98 -15.15 15.07
C VAL A 296 9.37 -16.19 14.02
N TRP A 297 8.96 -15.97 12.77
CA TRP A 297 9.41 -16.76 11.63
C TRP A 297 10.28 -15.92 10.70
N ARG A 298 11.47 -16.43 10.40
CA ARG A 298 12.39 -15.84 9.45
C ARG A 298 12.28 -16.55 8.12
N TYR A 299 12.28 -15.78 7.04
CA TYR A 299 12.46 -16.34 5.71
C TYR A 299 13.75 -15.83 5.08
N SER A 300 14.37 -16.65 4.24
CA SER A 300 15.63 -16.31 3.59
C SER A 300 15.83 -17.13 2.33
N MET A 301 16.50 -16.51 1.35
CA MET A 301 17.00 -17.17 0.16
C MET A 301 18.50 -17.44 0.21
N GLN A 302 19.21 -16.90 1.22
CA GLN A 302 20.68 -16.90 1.28
C GLN A 302 21.24 -17.68 2.48
N SER A 303 20.51 -17.69 3.60
CA SER A 303 20.95 -18.21 4.89
C SER A 303 19.88 -19.07 5.55
N VAL A 304 20.29 -19.99 6.42
CA VAL A 304 19.35 -20.90 7.09
C VAL A 304 18.35 -20.10 7.94
N ALA A 305 17.07 -20.33 7.71
CA ALA A 305 15.95 -19.69 8.37
C ALA A 305 14.78 -20.67 8.51
N ASP A 306 13.70 -20.26 9.19
CA ASP A 306 12.48 -21.08 9.36
C ASP A 306 11.87 -21.45 8.00
N PHE A 307 11.84 -20.48 7.07
CA PHE A 307 11.45 -20.64 5.67
C PHE A 307 12.68 -20.41 4.78
N TYR A 308 13.29 -21.49 4.28
CA TYR A 308 14.57 -21.40 3.59
C TYR A 308 14.56 -22.13 2.25
N ILE A 309 15.07 -21.49 1.20
CA ILE A 309 15.23 -22.11 -0.12
C ILE A 309 16.40 -23.09 -0.10
N LEU A 310 16.10 -24.38 -0.21
CA LEU A 310 17.08 -25.46 -0.36
C LEU A 310 17.54 -25.57 -1.81
N LYS A 311 16.61 -25.50 -2.75
CA LYS A 311 16.88 -25.52 -4.19
C LYS A 311 15.90 -24.60 -4.93
N SER A 312 16.37 -23.97 -6.00
CA SER A 312 15.51 -23.17 -6.87
C SER A 312 15.89 -23.34 -8.34
N ALA A 313 14.88 -23.39 -9.20
CA ALA A 313 15.01 -23.32 -10.65
C ALA A 313 14.03 -22.27 -11.17
N PHE A 314 14.51 -21.40 -12.07
CA PHE A 314 13.77 -20.26 -12.60
C PHE A 314 13.56 -20.41 -14.10
N THR A 315 12.37 -20.08 -14.57
CA THR A 315 11.96 -20.08 -15.98
C THR A 315 11.05 -18.88 -16.24
N LEU A 316 10.73 -18.62 -17.51
CA LEU A 316 9.70 -17.64 -17.87
C LEU A 316 8.27 -18.06 -17.49
N ASN A 317 8.07 -19.31 -17.06
CA ASN A 317 6.80 -19.80 -16.52
C ASN A 317 6.75 -19.72 -14.98
N GLY A 318 7.76 -19.13 -14.34
CA GLY A 318 7.86 -19.00 -12.89
C GLY A 318 9.04 -19.78 -12.29
N ALA A 319 8.85 -20.32 -11.09
CA ALA A 319 9.91 -20.96 -10.31
C ALA A 319 9.47 -22.27 -9.63
N THR A 320 10.34 -23.28 -9.69
CA THR A 320 10.25 -24.49 -8.85
C THR A 320 11.19 -24.32 -7.67
N LEU A 321 10.66 -24.46 -6.45
CA LEU A 321 11.38 -24.20 -5.21
C LEU A 321 11.28 -25.41 -4.29
N GLU A 322 12.40 -25.90 -3.77
CA GLU A 322 12.44 -26.81 -2.62
C GLU A 322 12.67 -25.96 -1.37
N VAL A 323 11.73 -25.98 -0.44
CA VAL A 323 11.67 -25.04 0.68
C VAL A 323 11.61 -25.81 1.99
N GLN A 324 12.56 -25.54 2.89
CA GLN A 324 12.46 -25.91 4.30
C GLN A 324 11.42 -25.01 4.97
N THR A 325 10.51 -25.62 5.73
CA THR A 325 9.53 -24.90 6.57
C THR A 325 9.55 -25.45 8.00
N PRO A 326 8.92 -24.78 8.98
CA PRO A 326 8.72 -25.35 10.33
C PRO A 326 7.93 -26.68 10.33
N PHE A 327 7.24 -26.99 9.23
CA PHE A 327 6.38 -28.15 9.06
C PHE A 327 7.01 -29.24 8.17
N GLY A 328 8.28 -29.06 7.77
CA GLY A 328 9.01 -29.98 6.89
C GLY A 328 9.39 -29.38 5.55
N VAL A 329 10.06 -30.17 4.71
CA VAL A 329 10.48 -29.77 3.37
C VAL A 329 9.33 -29.94 2.38
N VAL A 330 9.10 -28.93 1.56
CA VAL A 330 8.06 -28.92 0.52
C VAL A 330 8.61 -28.48 -0.83
N THR A 331 7.88 -28.80 -1.90
CA THR A 331 8.13 -28.26 -3.24
C THR A 331 7.02 -27.27 -3.59
N LEU A 332 7.38 -26.03 -3.90
CA LEU A 332 6.49 -25.00 -4.40
C LEU A 332 6.68 -24.83 -5.92
N GLN A 333 5.57 -24.75 -6.64
CA GLN A 333 5.53 -24.40 -8.07
C GLN A 333 4.89 -23.03 -8.20
N SER A 334 5.71 -21.99 -8.21
CA SER A 334 5.27 -20.59 -8.30
C SER A 334 5.18 -20.15 -9.76
N PRO A 335 4.11 -19.48 -10.20
CA PRO A 335 4.06 -18.86 -11.52
C PRO A 335 4.78 -17.50 -11.58
N LEU A 336 5.24 -16.97 -10.44
CA LEU A 336 5.81 -15.63 -10.35
C LEU A 336 7.25 -15.57 -10.87
N LEU A 337 7.57 -14.49 -11.58
CA LEU A 337 8.89 -14.24 -12.14
C LEU A 337 9.81 -13.48 -11.19
N GLY A 338 11.08 -13.86 -11.21
CA GLY A 338 12.17 -13.15 -10.52
C GLY A 338 12.41 -13.61 -9.09
N ARG A 339 13.68 -13.49 -8.66
CA ARG A 339 14.14 -13.96 -7.33
C ARG A 339 13.46 -13.21 -6.20
N PHE A 340 13.25 -11.90 -6.34
CA PHE A 340 12.58 -11.11 -5.33
C PHE A 340 11.11 -11.53 -5.11
N ASN A 341 10.43 -12.06 -6.13
CA ASN A 341 9.10 -12.61 -5.98
C ASN A 341 9.09 -13.96 -5.25
N VAL A 342 10.19 -14.71 -5.26
CA VAL A 342 10.36 -15.88 -4.38
C VAL A 342 10.42 -15.44 -2.92
N ALA A 343 11.18 -14.39 -2.60
CA ALA A 343 11.19 -13.83 -1.24
C ALA A 343 9.78 -13.36 -0.81
N ASN A 344 9.06 -12.66 -1.69
CA ASN A 344 7.68 -12.24 -1.43
C ASN A 344 6.73 -13.45 -1.24
N LEU A 345 6.92 -14.52 -2.02
CA LEU A 345 6.14 -15.74 -1.88
C LEU A 345 6.39 -16.42 -0.54
N LEU A 346 7.65 -16.54 -0.10
CA LEU A 346 7.97 -17.10 1.21
C LEU A 346 7.31 -16.31 2.34
N ALA A 347 7.33 -14.98 2.26
CA ALA A 347 6.66 -14.12 3.23
C ALA A 347 5.14 -14.36 3.27
N ALA A 348 4.49 -14.48 2.10
CA ALA A 348 3.06 -14.76 2.00
C ALA A 348 2.69 -16.18 2.48
N VAL A 349 3.48 -17.19 2.14
CA VAL A 349 3.32 -18.58 2.60
C VAL A 349 3.45 -18.66 4.12
N ALA A 350 4.48 -18.04 4.69
CA ALA A 350 4.63 -17.93 6.14
C ALA A 350 3.44 -17.21 6.77
N GLY A 351 2.94 -16.13 6.15
CA GLY A 351 1.77 -15.39 6.63
C GLY A 351 0.51 -16.25 6.68
N ALA A 352 0.27 -17.02 5.62
CA ALA A 352 -0.88 -17.92 5.52
C ALA A 352 -0.85 -19.02 6.59
N LEU A 353 0.33 -19.62 6.81
CA LEU A 353 0.53 -20.64 7.84
C LEU A 353 0.40 -20.07 9.25
N ALA A 354 0.89 -18.84 9.49
CA ALA A 354 0.76 -18.16 10.79
C ALA A 354 -0.70 -17.83 11.11
N LEU A 355 -1.49 -17.52 10.07
CA LEU A 355 -2.94 -17.37 10.18
C LEU A 355 -3.67 -18.72 10.30
N GLY A 356 -2.97 -19.86 10.27
CA GLY A 356 -3.54 -21.17 10.57
C GLY A 356 -4.12 -21.93 9.38
N LEU A 357 -3.83 -21.52 8.13
CA LEU A 357 -4.04 -22.43 7.01
C LEU A 357 -3.11 -23.64 7.14
N SER A 358 -3.59 -24.80 6.74
CA SER A 358 -2.77 -26.00 6.67
C SER A 358 -1.74 -25.89 5.55
N LEU A 359 -0.62 -26.60 5.72
CA LEU A 359 0.40 -26.68 4.67
C LEU A 359 -0.19 -27.18 3.34
N LEU A 360 -1.13 -28.13 3.37
CA LEU A 360 -1.77 -28.66 2.16
C LEU A 360 -2.60 -27.59 1.42
N GLU A 361 -3.37 -26.77 2.14
CA GLU A 361 -4.13 -25.67 1.54
C GLU A 361 -3.20 -24.65 0.86
N VAL A 362 -2.09 -24.30 1.52
CA VAL A 362 -1.11 -23.38 0.96
C VAL A 362 -0.45 -23.96 -0.29
N LEU A 363 -0.01 -25.23 -0.25
CA LEU A 363 0.61 -25.90 -1.39
C LEU A 363 -0.33 -25.99 -2.60
N ALA A 364 -1.62 -26.24 -2.36
CA ALA A 364 -2.63 -26.28 -3.42
C ALA A 364 -2.87 -24.90 -4.06
N ALA A 365 -2.75 -23.82 -3.29
CA ALA A 365 -2.98 -22.46 -3.78
C ALA A 365 -1.83 -21.90 -4.63
N VAL A 366 -0.57 -22.21 -4.28
CA VAL A 366 0.63 -21.58 -4.87
C VAL A 366 0.70 -21.62 -6.41
N PRO A 367 0.36 -22.74 -7.09
CA PRO A 367 0.37 -22.81 -8.56
C PRO A 367 -0.64 -21.89 -9.25
N HIS A 368 -1.64 -21.38 -8.52
CA HIS A 368 -2.74 -20.57 -9.05
C HIS A 368 -2.62 -19.08 -8.68
N LEU A 369 -1.49 -18.67 -8.11
CA LEU A 369 -1.24 -17.27 -7.78
C LEU A 369 -1.04 -16.45 -9.04
N ILE A 370 -1.50 -15.20 -9.01
CA ILE A 370 -1.37 -14.25 -10.13
C ILE A 370 -0.48 -13.09 -9.68
N GLY A 371 -0.60 -12.68 -8.42
CA GLY A 371 0.12 -11.53 -7.89
C GLY A 371 -0.56 -10.20 -8.26
N ALA A 372 0.16 -9.11 -8.01
CA ALA A 372 -0.36 -7.76 -8.19
C ALA A 372 -0.12 -7.27 -9.62
N ALA A 373 -1.12 -6.59 -10.20
CA ALA A 373 -0.97 -5.91 -11.49
C ALA A 373 0.24 -4.97 -11.47
N GLY A 374 0.94 -4.86 -12.60
CA GLY A 374 2.12 -4.02 -12.74
C GLY A 374 3.33 -4.44 -11.89
N ARG A 375 3.42 -5.70 -11.45
CA ARG A 375 4.59 -6.27 -10.75
C ARG A 375 5.10 -7.50 -11.51
N MET A 376 6.18 -7.35 -12.28
CA MET A 376 6.68 -8.33 -13.24
C MET A 376 5.57 -8.89 -14.13
N GLN A 377 4.67 -8.00 -14.56
CA GLN A 377 3.51 -8.41 -15.33
C GLN A 377 3.93 -8.71 -16.76
N VAL A 378 3.81 -9.97 -17.17
CA VAL A 378 4.05 -10.40 -18.54
C VAL A 378 2.86 -10.01 -19.41
N ILE A 379 3.11 -9.14 -20.39
CA ILE A 379 2.15 -8.76 -21.43
C ILE A 379 2.28 -9.69 -22.65
N ALA A 380 3.50 -10.17 -22.92
CA ALA A 380 3.83 -11.06 -24.01
C ALA A 380 5.17 -11.79 -23.74
N ASP A 381 5.32 -13.01 -24.26
CA ASP A 381 6.55 -13.80 -24.15
C ASP A 381 6.82 -14.72 -25.36
N ASP A 382 6.07 -14.58 -26.46
CA ASP A 382 6.15 -15.49 -27.62
C ASP A 382 7.38 -15.25 -28.51
N SER A 383 7.60 -14.02 -28.95
CA SER A 383 8.75 -13.60 -29.76
C SER A 383 9.52 -12.45 -29.12
N LEU A 384 8.85 -11.68 -28.28
CA LEU A 384 9.36 -10.52 -27.56
C LEU A 384 8.87 -10.63 -26.12
N LEU A 385 9.78 -10.57 -25.16
CA LEU A 385 9.40 -10.55 -23.75
C LEU A 385 9.01 -9.12 -23.36
N LEU A 386 7.73 -8.88 -23.13
CA LEU A 386 7.16 -7.57 -22.82
C LEU A 386 6.67 -7.55 -21.37
N ILE A 387 7.32 -6.73 -20.53
CA ILE A 387 7.07 -6.66 -19.09
C ILE A 387 6.66 -5.24 -18.68
N VAL A 388 5.71 -5.16 -17.76
CA VAL A 388 5.38 -3.93 -17.01
C VAL A 388 5.68 -4.13 -15.53
N ASP A 389 6.42 -3.19 -14.93
CA ASP A 389 6.78 -3.23 -13.51
C ASP A 389 6.74 -1.84 -12.83
N TYR A 390 6.43 -1.82 -11.53
CA TYR A 390 6.37 -0.62 -10.68
C TYR A 390 7.74 -0.17 -10.13
N ALA A 391 8.85 -0.76 -10.57
CA ALA A 391 10.19 -0.43 -10.09
C ALA A 391 10.51 1.06 -10.26
N HIS A 392 10.42 1.82 -9.17
CA HIS A 392 10.60 3.27 -9.11
C HIS A 392 11.68 3.70 -8.10
N THR A 393 12.54 2.76 -7.71
CA THR A 393 13.74 2.96 -6.89
C THR A 393 14.95 2.30 -7.59
N PRO A 394 16.20 2.75 -7.33
CA PRO A 394 17.38 2.15 -7.97
C PRO A 394 17.50 0.65 -7.71
N ASP A 395 17.21 0.25 -6.46
CA ASP A 395 17.24 -1.15 -6.02
C ASP A 395 16.18 -2.00 -6.75
N ALA A 396 14.92 -1.55 -6.78
CA ALA A 396 13.87 -2.29 -7.48
C ALA A 396 14.16 -2.44 -8.98
N LEU A 397 14.73 -1.41 -9.62
CA LEU A 397 15.07 -1.45 -11.03
C LEU A 397 16.19 -2.46 -11.32
N THR A 398 17.22 -2.48 -10.47
CA THR A 398 18.30 -3.48 -10.52
C THR A 398 17.73 -4.90 -10.38
N GLN A 399 16.84 -5.13 -9.41
CA GLN A 399 16.24 -6.45 -9.16
C GLN A 399 15.40 -6.95 -10.34
N VAL A 400 14.64 -6.06 -11.00
CA VAL A 400 13.86 -6.40 -12.20
C VAL A 400 14.79 -6.78 -13.35
N LEU A 401 15.78 -5.93 -13.67
CA LEU A 401 16.66 -6.15 -14.82
C LEU A 401 17.54 -7.39 -14.66
N THR A 402 18.16 -7.57 -13.48
CA THR A 402 18.97 -8.76 -13.17
C THR A 402 18.14 -10.05 -13.15
N SER A 403 16.85 -9.97 -12.79
CA SER A 403 15.94 -11.13 -12.84
C SER A 403 15.54 -11.50 -14.26
N LEU A 404 15.42 -10.51 -15.16
CA LEU A 404 15.04 -10.75 -16.55
C LEU A 404 16.22 -11.23 -17.40
N ARG A 405 17.41 -10.66 -17.23
CA ARG A 405 18.58 -10.90 -18.11
C ARG A 405 18.89 -12.38 -18.37
N PRO A 406 18.82 -13.33 -17.41
CA PRO A 406 19.06 -14.75 -17.66
C PRO A 406 18.04 -15.41 -18.60
N HIS A 407 16.92 -14.76 -18.88
CA HIS A 407 15.83 -15.24 -19.73
C HIS A 407 15.76 -14.51 -21.08
N VAL A 408 16.73 -13.64 -21.38
CA VAL A 408 16.77 -12.85 -22.62
C VAL A 408 17.99 -13.29 -23.41
N ASP A 409 17.79 -13.70 -24.65
CA ASP A 409 18.88 -14.04 -25.58
C ASP A 409 19.39 -12.80 -26.32
N GLY A 410 18.48 -11.89 -26.65
CA GLY A 410 18.75 -10.64 -27.35
C GLY A 410 19.08 -9.48 -26.42
N LYS A 411 18.60 -8.28 -26.78
CA LYS A 411 18.78 -7.05 -26.01
C LYS A 411 17.69 -6.89 -24.96
N LEU A 412 18.07 -6.51 -23.76
CA LEU A 412 17.18 -6.04 -22.70
C LEU A 412 17.07 -4.51 -22.77
N THR A 413 15.91 -4.01 -23.17
CA THR A 413 15.59 -2.58 -23.23
C THR A 413 14.77 -2.18 -22.01
N CYS A 414 15.24 -1.16 -21.29
CA CYS A 414 14.50 -0.57 -20.18
C CYS A 414 13.93 0.78 -20.60
N VAL A 415 12.62 0.98 -20.39
CA VAL A 415 11.93 2.26 -20.60
C VAL A 415 11.43 2.75 -19.24
N PHE A 416 11.91 3.89 -18.77
CA PHE A 416 11.48 4.40 -17.46
C PHE A 416 11.56 5.92 -17.35
N GLY A 417 10.85 6.44 -16.36
CA GLY A 417 10.86 7.85 -15.96
C GLY A 417 10.93 7.99 -14.44
N CYS A 418 11.09 9.22 -13.96
CA CYS A 418 11.02 9.56 -12.55
C CYS A 418 9.84 10.49 -12.27
N GLY A 419 9.20 10.34 -11.11
CA GLY A 419 8.13 11.24 -10.68
C GLY A 419 8.66 12.60 -10.22
N GLY A 420 7.90 13.66 -10.52
CA GLY A 420 8.10 14.99 -9.94
C GLY A 420 7.58 15.09 -8.50
N ASP A 421 7.99 16.12 -7.77
CA ASP A 421 7.67 16.38 -6.36
C ASP A 421 8.02 15.20 -5.44
N ARG A 422 9.19 14.58 -5.68
CA ARG A 422 9.74 13.41 -4.97
C ARG A 422 11.25 13.54 -4.79
N ASP A 423 11.89 12.58 -4.09
CA ASP A 423 13.35 12.54 -3.90
C ASP A 423 14.10 12.69 -5.24
N ARG A 424 14.69 13.87 -5.46
CA ARG A 424 15.49 14.17 -6.65
C ARG A 424 16.82 13.42 -6.66
N GLY A 425 17.34 13.07 -5.48
CA GLY A 425 18.62 12.40 -5.31
C GLY A 425 18.65 10.98 -5.88
N LYS A 426 17.49 10.33 -6.02
CA LYS A 426 17.43 8.99 -6.62
C LYS A 426 17.45 8.98 -8.15
N ARG A 427 17.14 10.11 -8.81
CA ARG A 427 17.00 10.20 -10.28
C ARG A 427 18.25 9.70 -11.02
N PRO A 428 19.47 10.25 -10.78
CA PRO A 428 20.68 9.76 -11.45
C PRO A 428 21.07 8.34 -11.01
N LEU A 429 20.76 7.95 -9.76
CA LEU A 429 21.04 6.60 -9.26
C LEU A 429 20.20 5.54 -9.99
N MET A 430 18.94 5.85 -10.30
CA MET A 430 18.08 4.97 -11.09
C MET A 430 18.60 4.81 -12.53
N THR A 431 19.04 5.89 -13.16
CA THR A 431 19.61 5.82 -14.51
C THR A 431 20.85 4.93 -14.56
N ARG A 432 21.76 5.07 -13.59
CA ARG A 432 22.94 4.19 -13.48
C ARG A 432 22.57 2.74 -13.22
N ALA A 433 21.60 2.49 -12.32
CA ALA A 433 21.08 1.14 -12.08
C ALA A 433 20.57 0.50 -13.38
N ALA A 434 19.81 1.24 -14.19
CA ALA A 434 19.34 0.73 -15.47
C ALA A 434 20.48 0.49 -16.47
N LEU A 435 21.46 1.38 -16.55
CA LEU A 435 22.61 1.27 -17.44
C LEU A 435 23.53 0.08 -17.13
N ASN A 436 23.53 -0.41 -15.89
CA ASN A 436 24.36 -1.54 -15.49
C ASN A 436 23.81 -2.87 -16.04
N ASP A 437 22.48 -3.00 -16.11
CA ASP A 437 21.81 -4.28 -16.38
C ASP A 437 20.99 -4.30 -17.68
N ALA A 438 20.76 -3.15 -18.32
CA ALA A 438 20.09 -3.05 -19.62
C ALA A 438 21.08 -2.76 -20.76
N ASP A 439 20.85 -3.37 -21.92
CA ASP A 439 21.61 -3.11 -23.14
C ASP A 439 21.25 -1.75 -23.77
N ARG A 440 20.00 -1.32 -23.58
CA ARG A 440 19.47 -0.06 -24.08
C ARG A 440 18.57 0.59 -23.04
N LEU A 441 18.72 1.91 -22.90
CA LEU A 441 17.90 2.71 -22.00
C LEU A 441 17.11 3.76 -22.76
N ILE A 442 15.82 3.85 -22.47
CA ILE A 442 14.94 4.91 -22.96
C ILE A 442 14.41 5.68 -21.75
N VAL A 443 14.76 6.97 -21.67
CA VAL A 443 14.32 7.88 -20.62
C VAL A 443 13.12 8.68 -21.10
N THR A 444 12.06 8.69 -20.30
CA THR A 444 10.76 9.29 -20.62
C THR A 444 10.11 9.95 -19.39
N SER A 445 8.96 10.61 -19.59
CA SER A 445 8.07 11.04 -18.49
C SER A 445 7.44 9.86 -17.73
N ASP A 446 7.19 10.10 -16.44
CA ASP A 446 6.35 9.30 -15.54
C ASP A 446 5.12 10.15 -15.14
N ASN A 447 5.01 10.55 -13.87
CA ASN A 447 4.11 11.56 -13.35
C ASN A 447 4.94 12.83 -13.05
N PRO A 448 5.05 13.79 -13.99
CA PRO A 448 5.83 15.01 -13.75
C PRO A 448 5.24 15.91 -12.65
N ARG A 449 3.94 15.78 -12.34
CA ARG A 449 3.24 16.61 -11.33
C ARG A 449 3.44 18.10 -11.60
N SER A 450 4.01 18.85 -10.65
CA SER A 450 4.26 20.28 -10.82
C SER A 450 5.66 20.60 -11.39
N GLU A 451 6.52 19.59 -11.59
CA GLU A 451 7.84 19.78 -12.19
C GLU A 451 7.79 19.70 -13.72
N ALA A 452 8.66 20.46 -14.40
CA ALA A 452 8.85 20.33 -15.84
C ALA A 452 9.52 19.00 -16.19
N THR A 453 8.97 18.28 -17.18
CA THR A 453 9.50 16.98 -17.64
C THR A 453 10.97 17.06 -18.02
N GLU A 454 11.38 18.12 -18.72
CA GLU A 454 12.75 18.34 -19.16
C GLU A 454 13.71 18.51 -17.97
N ALA A 455 13.26 19.13 -16.88
CA ALA A 455 14.05 19.29 -15.67
C ALA A 455 14.25 17.95 -14.95
N ILE A 456 13.22 17.10 -14.91
CA ILE A 456 13.31 15.74 -14.36
C ILE A 456 14.30 14.92 -15.18
N ILE A 457 14.18 14.94 -16.52
CA ILE A 457 15.09 14.23 -17.42
C ILE A 457 16.52 14.74 -17.26
N ALA A 458 16.73 16.06 -17.19
CA ALA A 458 18.05 16.64 -16.95
C ALA A 458 18.67 16.16 -15.62
N ASP A 459 17.88 16.02 -14.56
CA ASP A 459 18.33 15.42 -13.30
C ASP A 459 18.67 13.94 -13.44
N MET A 460 17.88 13.17 -14.20
CA MET A 460 18.13 11.75 -14.45
C MET A 460 19.44 11.51 -15.22
N LEU A 461 19.83 12.44 -16.08
CA LEU A 461 21.04 12.36 -16.91
C LEU A 461 22.28 13.01 -16.27
N ARG A 462 22.13 13.54 -15.06
CA ARG A 462 23.23 14.22 -14.36
C ARG A 462 24.32 13.23 -13.96
N ASP A 463 25.57 13.70 -13.98
CA ASP A 463 26.75 12.97 -13.53
C ASP A 463 26.97 11.63 -14.28
N LEU A 464 26.53 11.56 -15.54
CA LEU A 464 26.81 10.45 -16.45
C LEU A 464 28.00 10.79 -17.35
N THR A 465 28.76 9.77 -17.70
CA THR A 465 29.86 9.85 -18.66
C THR A 465 29.34 9.95 -20.10
N ALA A 466 30.20 10.38 -21.03
CA ALA A 466 29.85 10.45 -22.44
C ALA A 466 29.45 9.08 -23.03
N ASP A 467 30.11 8.00 -22.61
CA ASP A 467 29.81 6.63 -23.07
C ASP A 467 28.47 6.13 -22.52
N GLU A 468 28.13 6.47 -21.27
CA GLU A 468 26.82 6.17 -20.69
C GLU A 468 25.71 6.91 -21.45
N LEU A 469 25.90 8.19 -21.75
CA LEU A 469 24.92 9.00 -22.49
C LEU A 469 24.63 8.44 -23.89
N GLN A 470 25.61 7.85 -24.58
CA GLN A 470 25.41 7.24 -25.89
C GLN A 470 24.46 6.01 -25.87
N ARG A 471 24.32 5.35 -24.73
CA ARG A 471 23.39 4.21 -24.56
C ARG A 471 21.97 4.64 -24.20
N ILE A 472 21.74 5.94 -24.02
CA ILE A 472 20.45 6.49 -23.61
C ILE A 472 19.78 7.15 -24.81
N THR A 473 18.52 6.78 -25.05
CA THR A 473 17.62 7.54 -25.90
C THR A 473 16.64 8.33 -25.04
N VAL A 474 16.49 9.63 -25.30
CA VAL A 474 15.53 10.47 -24.59
C VAL A 474 14.28 10.66 -25.45
N VAL A 475 13.14 10.20 -24.95
CA VAL A 475 11.83 10.38 -25.59
C VAL A 475 10.85 10.84 -24.53
N PRO A 476 10.60 12.15 -24.35
CA PRO A 476 9.81 12.67 -23.23
C PRO A 476 8.36 12.15 -23.19
N ASP A 477 7.71 11.99 -24.34
CA ASP A 477 6.37 11.42 -24.43
C ASP A 477 6.42 9.90 -24.22
N ARG A 478 5.75 9.42 -23.17
CA ARG A 478 5.82 8.01 -22.75
C ARG A 478 5.23 7.06 -23.79
N ARG A 479 4.16 7.46 -24.48
CA ARG A 479 3.57 6.64 -25.55
C ARG A 479 4.54 6.50 -26.71
N GLN A 480 5.19 7.59 -27.13
CA GLN A 480 6.21 7.55 -28.16
C GLN A 480 7.44 6.73 -27.73
N ALA A 481 7.84 6.81 -26.46
CA ALA A 481 8.94 6.02 -25.92
C ALA A 481 8.64 4.51 -26.01
N ILE A 482 7.43 4.09 -25.64
CA ILE A 482 6.97 2.70 -25.74
C ILE A 482 6.92 2.24 -27.20
N LEU A 483 6.32 3.05 -28.09
CA LEU A 483 6.27 2.74 -29.53
C LEU A 483 7.67 2.61 -30.15
N HIS A 484 8.59 3.47 -29.75
CA HIS A 484 9.98 3.43 -30.19
C HIS A 484 10.71 2.18 -29.70
N ALA A 485 10.55 1.82 -28.43
CA ALA A 485 11.13 0.61 -27.85
C ALA A 485 10.68 -0.65 -28.61
N VAL A 486 9.37 -0.74 -28.86
CA VAL A 486 8.76 -1.88 -29.53
C VAL A 486 9.21 -1.97 -30.98
N ARG A 487 9.21 -0.86 -31.74
CA ARG A 487 9.64 -0.82 -33.16
C ARG A 487 11.08 -1.26 -33.39
N ASP A 488 11.97 -0.94 -32.46
CA ASP A 488 13.39 -1.22 -32.63
C ASP A 488 13.81 -2.59 -32.09
N SER A 489 12.89 -3.31 -31.45
CA SER A 489 13.13 -4.64 -30.87
C SER A 489 13.07 -5.74 -31.93
N LYS A 490 13.81 -6.82 -31.68
CA LYS A 490 13.90 -8.01 -32.54
C LYS A 490 13.48 -9.25 -31.76
N THR A 491 13.15 -10.32 -32.49
CA THR A 491 12.88 -11.63 -31.87
C THR A 491 13.99 -12.03 -30.89
N GLY A 492 13.60 -12.41 -29.67
CA GLY A 492 14.51 -12.76 -28.58
C GLY A 492 14.93 -11.57 -27.69
N ASP A 493 14.57 -10.34 -28.07
CA ASP A 493 14.73 -9.16 -27.20
C ASP A 493 13.65 -9.12 -26.10
N ALA A 494 13.93 -8.31 -25.08
CA ALA A 494 13.00 -7.99 -24.01
C ALA A 494 12.84 -6.48 -23.84
N ILE A 495 11.63 -6.05 -23.50
CA ILE A 495 11.31 -4.68 -23.13
C ILE A 495 10.66 -4.71 -21.75
N VAL A 496 11.21 -3.92 -20.84
CA VAL A 496 10.58 -3.64 -19.55
C VAL A 496 10.18 -2.17 -19.46
N LEU A 497 8.90 -1.92 -19.21
CA LEU A 497 8.38 -0.61 -18.84
C LEU A 497 8.39 -0.53 -17.31
N ALA A 498 9.23 0.34 -16.76
CA ALA A 498 9.37 0.53 -15.33
C ALA A 498 8.82 1.89 -14.85
N GLY A 499 8.51 1.96 -13.56
CA GLY A 499 8.10 3.19 -12.87
C GLY A 499 6.61 3.22 -12.53
N LYS A 500 5.72 3.06 -13.53
CA LYS A 500 4.26 3.22 -13.35
C LYS A 500 3.53 1.96 -12.90
N GLY A 501 3.97 0.77 -13.32
CA GLY A 501 3.32 -0.50 -12.97
C GLY A 501 1.82 -0.50 -13.26
N HIS A 502 1.00 -0.52 -12.20
CA HIS A 502 -0.47 -0.55 -12.27
C HIS A 502 -1.13 0.82 -12.40
N GLU A 503 -0.37 1.91 -12.33
CA GLU A 503 -0.93 3.26 -12.44
C GLU A 503 -1.45 3.53 -13.86
N ASN A 504 -2.76 3.78 -13.96
CA ASN A 504 -3.46 4.01 -15.21
C ASN A 504 -3.68 5.50 -15.54
N TYR A 505 -2.77 6.36 -15.06
CA TYR A 505 -2.79 7.79 -15.35
C TYR A 505 -1.38 8.40 -15.41
N GLN A 506 -1.22 9.52 -16.12
CA GLN A 506 -0.11 10.46 -15.95
C GLN A 506 -0.62 11.75 -15.30
N GLU A 507 -0.01 12.15 -14.19
CA GLU A 507 -0.33 13.39 -13.49
C GLU A 507 0.54 14.56 -13.98
N ILE A 508 -0.09 15.58 -14.57
CA ILE A 508 0.56 16.77 -15.14
C ILE A 508 -0.19 17.99 -14.58
N GLU A 509 0.51 18.86 -13.86
CA GLU A 509 -0.06 20.10 -13.27
C GLU A 509 -1.37 19.85 -12.48
N GLY A 510 -1.44 18.74 -11.74
CA GLY A 510 -2.61 18.35 -10.94
C GLY A 510 -3.75 17.68 -11.71
N VAL A 511 -3.62 17.51 -13.03
CA VAL A 511 -4.59 16.79 -13.87
C VAL A 511 -4.10 15.37 -14.13
N ARG A 512 -4.97 14.38 -13.91
CA ARG A 512 -4.71 12.96 -14.21
C ARG A 512 -5.23 12.60 -15.59
N HIS A 513 -4.33 12.48 -16.56
CA HIS A 513 -4.63 12.03 -17.91
C HIS A 513 -4.60 10.50 -17.97
N TRP A 514 -5.55 9.87 -18.67
CA TRP A 514 -5.55 8.41 -18.82
C TRP A 514 -4.29 7.93 -19.56
N PHE A 515 -3.60 6.96 -18.97
CA PHE A 515 -2.40 6.33 -19.53
C PHE A 515 -2.09 5.04 -18.79
N ASP A 516 -2.01 3.89 -19.47
CA ASP A 516 -1.73 2.61 -18.83
C ASP A 516 -0.62 1.87 -19.60
N ASP A 517 0.52 1.63 -18.94
CA ASP A 517 1.70 0.99 -19.56
C ASP A 517 1.35 -0.36 -20.19
N ALA A 518 0.51 -1.18 -19.55
CA ALA A 518 0.14 -2.49 -20.05
C ALA A 518 -0.71 -2.39 -21.32
N VAL A 519 -1.65 -1.44 -21.34
CA VAL A 519 -2.50 -1.18 -22.51
C VAL A 519 -1.67 -0.62 -23.67
N GLU A 520 -0.83 0.39 -23.41
CA GLU A 520 0.00 1.03 -24.42
C GLU A 520 1.04 0.05 -25.01
N LEU A 521 1.63 -0.80 -24.19
CA LEU A 521 2.58 -1.83 -24.63
C LEU A 521 1.90 -2.90 -25.50
N ALA A 522 0.72 -3.37 -25.09
CA ALA A 522 -0.06 -4.32 -25.87
C ALA A 522 -0.49 -3.73 -27.23
N GLN A 523 -0.93 -2.47 -27.25
CA GLN A 523 -1.29 -1.76 -28.48
C GLN A 523 -0.08 -1.55 -29.41
N ALA A 524 1.06 -1.15 -28.86
CA ALA A 524 2.30 -0.99 -29.63
C ALA A 524 2.73 -2.31 -30.30
N ARG A 525 2.63 -3.44 -29.58
CA ARG A 525 2.89 -4.77 -30.13
C ARG A 525 1.92 -5.14 -31.25
N ALA A 526 0.61 -4.93 -31.04
CA ALA A 526 -0.41 -5.24 -32.05
C ALA A 526 -0.22 -4.42 -33.34
N ALA A 527 0.22 -3.16 -33.22
CA ALA A 527 0.52 -2.31 -34.37
C ALA A 527 1.71 -2.83 -35.21
N LEU A 528 2.68 -3.52 -34.61
CA LEU A 528 3.78 -4.16 -35.37
C LEU A 528 3.32 -5.40 -36.13
N GLN A 529 2.42 -6.19 -35.56
CA GLN A 529 1.93 -7.42 -36.20
C GLN A 529 1.01 -7.16 -37.41
N THR A 530 0.48 -5.94 -37.54
CA THR A 530 -0.43 -5.54 -38.63
C THR A 530 0.27 -4.81 -39.79
N LEU A 531 1.56 -4.48 -39.66
CA LEU A 531 2.34 -3.97 -40.77
C LEU A 531 2.65 -5.12 -41.75
N PRO A 532 2.37 -4.98 -43.05
CA PRO A 532 2.72 -6.01 -44.02
C PRO A 532 4.23 -6.23 -43.98
N VAL A 533 4.64 -7.49 -43.82
CA VAL A 533 6.04 -7.89 -44.00
C VAL A 533 6.37 -7.60 -45.45
N THR A 534 7.03 -6.46 -45.72
CA THR A 534 7.67 -6.23 -47.01
C THR A 534 8.76 -7.28 -47.13
N THR A 535 8.46 -8.36 -47.83
CA THR A 535 9.47 -9.34 -48.21
C THR A 535 10.41 -8.68 -49.23
N ASP A 536 11.68 -9.09 -49.27
CA ASP A 536 12.67 -8.62 -50.25
C ASP A 536 12.23 -8.73 -51.73
N ALA A 537 11.11 -9.41 -52.01
CA ALA A 537 10.47 -9.45 -53.31
C ALA A 537 9.79 -8.12 -53.71
N ASP A 538 9.34 -7.30 -52.75
CA ASP A 538 8.64 -6.04 -53.01
C ASP A 538 9.59 -4.85 -53.25
N LEU A 539 10.87 -4.98 -52.85
CA LEU A 539 11.92 -3.98 -53.11
C LEU A 539 12.61 -4.15 -54.47
N LYS A 540 12.21 -5.14 -55.27
CA LYS A 540 12.76 -5.42 -56.61
C LYS A 540 11.76 -5.21 -57.76
N ARG A 541 10.65 -4.50 -57.53
CA ARG A 541 9.70 -4.10 -58.59
C ARG A 541 9.70 -2.62 -58.86
#